data_AF-A0A814JCJ5-F1
#
_entry.id   AF-A0A814JCJ5-F1
#
_cell.length_a   1.000
_cell.length_b   1.000
_cell.length_c   1.000
_cell.angle_alpha   90.00
_cell.angle_beta   90.00
_cell.angle_gamma   90.00
#
_symmetry.space_group_name_H-M   'P 1'
#
loop_
_entity.id
_entity.type
_entity.pdbx_description
1 polymer ?
#
loop_
_entity_poly.entity_id
_entity_poly.type
_entity_poly.pdbx_seq_one_letter_code
_entity_poly.pdbx_strand_id
1 'polypeptide(L)'
;MPHDTTIPYEENPNHMIIWLDLTIGDPEKCIPLKKAFSSQADPKNETPVKLRDKDYAGILDIVGPVSVAFEGVEFLFAAFTNVESCIECFEQNQDKRIFFITSGSMGEIIIPQIISKFANIFTNPETDESYNSIYIFCLNKEYHSRWARAFRNYVQIFDFETDLLSRMIHDIADYFLTEGKQLLDEDPPNYPAAKHRLTWSHELYQRYDKMGDTDNMCIMDRMEKVPVRKELNEVNELLENIDDEMASSSDEDD
;
A
#
# COMPACT_ATOMS: atom_id res chain seq x y z
N MET A 1 -0.15 9.81 34.73
CA MET A 1 -0.36 9.24 33.39
C MET A 1 0.86 8.37 33.11
N PRO A 2 0.71 7.07 32.87
CA PRO A 2 1.84 6.26 32.46
C PRO A 2 2.26 6.76 31.07
N HIS A 3 3.54 7.08 30.93
CA HIS A 3 4.13 7.29 29.61
C HIS A 3 4.22 5.92 28.96
N ASP A 4 3.43 5.73 27.91
CA ASP A 4 3.48 4.55 27.06
C ASP A 4 4.86 4.52 26.39
N THR A 5 5.79 3.78 26.99
CA THR A 5 7.14 3.55 26.45
C THR A 5 7.09 2.36 25.50
N THR A 6 6.34 2.48 24.41
CA THR A 6 6.51 1.61 23.26
C THR A 6 7.87 1.93 22.64
N ILE A 7 8.86 1.07 22.87
CA ILE A 7 10.11 1.10 22.09
C ILE A 7 9.69 0.89 20.63
N PRO A 8 10.01 1.83 19.71
CA PRO A 8 9.62 1.68 18.32
C PRO A 8 10.32 0.44 17.75
N TYR A 9 9.52 -0.51 17.26
CA TYR A 9 10.01 -1.65 16.49
C TYR A 9 10.54 -1.12 15.16
N GLU A 10 11.86 -1.13 14.98
CA GLU A 10 12.53 -0.58 13.80
C GLU A 10 12.71 -1.70 12.77
N GLU A 11 11.74 -1.83 11.87
CA GLU A 11 11.78 -2.81 10.79
C GLU A 11 12.06 -2.11 9.46
N ASN A 12 12.94 -2.69 8.64
CA ASN A 12 13.08 -2.24 7.26
C ASN A 12 11.77 -2.51 6.51
N PRO A 13 11.16 -1.51 5.84
CA PRO A 13 9.90 -1.73 5.13
C PRO A 13 10.05 -2.84 4.07
N ASN A 14 9.25 -3.90 4.22
CA ASN A 14 9.18 -5.03 3.28
C ASN A 14 8.20 -4.79 2.12
N HIS A 15 7.62 -3.60 2.04
CA HIS A 15 6.58 -3.20 1.09
C HIS A 15 6.96 -1.89 0.41
N MET A 16 6.52 -1.76 -0.84
CA MET A 16 6.95 -0.69 -1.72
C MET A 16 5.83 -0.27 -2.66
N ILE A 17 5.71 1.04 -2.88
CA ILE A 17 4.90 1.61 -3.95
C ILE A 17 5.83 2.07 -5.08
N ILE A 18 5.57 1.57 -6.28
CA ILE A 18 6.24 2.03 -7.51
C ILE A 18 5.20 2.80 -8.33
N TRP A 19 5.55 4.00 -8.80
CA TRP A 19 4.68 4.79 -9.66
C TRP A 19 5.38 5.18 -10.98
N LEU A 20 4.89 4.63 -12.09
CA LEU A 20 5.35 4.97 -13.44
C LEU A 20 4.30 5.79 -14.22
N ASP A 21 4.58 7.08 -14.41
CA ASP A 21 3.71 7.98 -15.17
C ASP A 21 4.54 9.13 -15.77
N LEU A 22 4.29 9.50 -17.04
CA LEU A 22 4.99 10.60 -17.72
C LEU A 22 4.72 11.96 -17.08
N THR A 23 3.64 12.09 -16.32
CA THR A 23 3.12 13.33 -15.74
C THR A 23 3.31 13.41 -14.23
N ILE A 24 3.93 12.41 -13.58
CA ILE A 24 4.12 12.45 -12.12
C ILE A 24 5.00 13.63 -11.68
N GLY A 25 5.92 14.09 -12.53
CA GLY A 25 6.72 15.29 -12.28
C GLY A 25 5.98 16.62 -12.51
N ASP A 26 4.79 16.60 -13.11
CA ASP A 26 4.03 17.81 -13.44
C ASP A 26 3.20 18.29 -12.23
N PRO A 27 3.45 19.49 -11.68
CA PRO A 27 2.75 19.99 -10.49
C PRO A 27 1.24 20.15 -10.67
N GLU A 28 0.75 20.26 -11.92
CA GLU A 28 -0.67 20.43 -12.21
C GLU A 28 -1.40 19.10 -12.43
N LYS A 29 -0.68 17.97 -12.36
CA LYS A 29 -1.21 16.63 -12.64
C LYS A 29 -1.19 15.74 -11.41
N CYS A 30 -2.17 14.84 -11.36
CA CYS A 30 -2.33 13.83 -10.31
C CYS A 30 -2.37 14.40 -8.88
N ILE A 31 -2.92 15.61 -8.72
CA ILE A 31 -2.86 16.37 -7.46
C ILE A 31 -3.46 15.57 -6.29
N PRO A 32 -4.67 14.98 -6.39
CA PRO A 32 -5.21 14.12 -5.35
C PRO A 32 -4.35 12.91 -5.03
N LEU A 33 -3.85 12.17 -6.03
CA LEU A 33 -2.97 11.01 -5.81
C LEU A 33 -1.68 11.42 -5.09
N LYS A 34 -1.05 12.52 -5.50
CA LYS A 34 0.16 13.05 -4.86
C LYS A 34 -0.05 13.45 -3.40
N LYS A 35 -1.25 13.89 -3.04
CA LYS A 35 -1.60 14.32 -1.67
C LYS A 35 -1.75 13.16 -0.68
N ALA A 36 -1.89 11.93 -1.16
CA ALA A 36 -1.96 10.72 -0.33
C ALA A 36 -0.59 10.35 0.28
N PHE A 37 0.50 10.85 -0.33
CA PHE A 37 1.85 10.63 0.15
C PHE A 37 2.34 11.82 0.99
N SER A 38 2.95 11.50 2.12
CA SER A 38 3.61 12.45 3.01
C SER A 38 5.03 11.98 3.30
N SER A 39 5.91 12.86 3.74
CA SER A 39 7.22 12.48 4.26
C SER A 39 7.43 13.04 5.66
N GLN A 40 8.27 12.35 6.41
CA GLN A 40 8.81 12.83 7.68
C GLN A 40 10.06 13.70 7.50
N ALA A 41 10.31 14.20 6.27
CA ALA A 41 11.58 14.83 5.90
C ALA A 41 11.85 16.20 6.57
N ASP A 42 10.91 16.74 7.35
CA ASP A 42 11.17 17.91 8.18
C ASP A 42 11.41 17.48 9.64
N PRO A 43 12.67 17.35 10.09
CA PRO A 43 13.00 16.99 11.47
C PRO A 43 12.55 18.05 12.51
N LYS A 44 11.97 19.17 12.07
CA LYS A 44 11.38 20.18 12.96
C LYS A 44 9.87 20.00 13.17
N ASN A 45 9.22 19.12 12.43
CA ASN A 45 7.79 18.84 12.57
C ASN A 45 7.60 17.43 13.11
N GLU A 46 6.90 17.30 14.24
CA GLU A 46 6.44 16.02 14.79
C GLU A 46 5.31 15.39 13.95
N THR A 47 4.80 16.09 12.93
CA THR A 47 3.67 15.66 12.10
C THR A 47 4.10 15.40 10.66
N PRO A 48 3.65 14.30 10.02
CA PRO A 48 3.93 14.02 8.62
C PRO A 48 3.54 15.20 7.72
N VAL A 49 4.47 15.65 6.88
CA VAL A 49 4.24 16.76 5.94
C VAL A 49 3.92 16.17 4.58
N LYS A 50 2.80 16.59 3.97
CA LYS A 50 2.45 16.16 2.61
C LYS A 50 3.59 16.45 1.64
N LEU A 51 3.91 15.49 0.78
CA LEU A 51 4.89 15.71 -0.28
C LEU A 51 4.44 16.86 -1.16
N ARG A 52 5.36 17.77 -1.46
CA ARG A 52 5.16 18.90 -2.38
C ARG A 52 5.75 18.54 -3.74
N ASP A 53 5.40 19.30 -4.77
CA ASP A 53 5.87 19.03 -6.14
C ASP A 53 7.40 18.98 -6.26
N LYS A 54 8.11 19.83 -5.51
CA LYS A 54 9.58 19.80 -5.48
C LYS A 54 10.14 18.49 -4.89
N ASP A 55 9.39 17.83 -4.01
CA ASP A 55 9.80 16.58 -3.39
C ASP A 55 9.66 15.45 -4.42
N TYR A 56 8.61 15.46 -5.25
CA TYR A 56 8.47 14.57 -6.41
C TYR A 56 9.55 14.77 -7.47
N ALA A 57 9.91 16.01 -7.78
CA ALA A 57 11.05 16.29 -8.66
C ALA A 57 12.35 15.69 -8.10
N GLY A 58 12.60 15.85 -6.79
CA GLY A 58 13.73 15.23 -6.12
C GLY A 58 13.69 13.70 -6.18
N ILE A 59 12.53 13.08 -5.98
CA ILE A 59 12.37 11.61 -6.07
C ILE A 59 12.66 11.11 -7.48
N LEU A 60 12.25 11.85 -8.52
CA LEU A 60 12.56 11.52 -9.91
C LEU A 60 14.05 11.63 -10.24
N ASP A 61 14.77 12.52 -9.55
CA ASP A 61 16.22 12.71 -9.71
C ASP A 61 17.05 11.72 -8.88
N ILE A 62 16.48 11.12 -7.83
CA ILE A 62 17.14 10.14 -6.97
C ILE A 62 17.15 8.77 -7.65
N VAL A 63 18.32 8.15 -7.69
CA VAL A 63 18.46 6.75 -8.12
C VAL A 63 18.10 5.83 -6.96
N GLY A 64 16.80 5.62 -6.74
CA GLY A 64 16.30 4.57 -5.84
C GLY A 64 15.06 4.94 -5.00
N PRO A 65 14.53 3.95 -4.24
CA PRO A 65 13.39 4.16 -3.36
C PRO A 65 13.69 5.11 -2.20
N VAL A 66 12.70 5.91 -1.80
CA VAL A 66 12.75 6.77 -0.62
C VAL A 66 11.67 6.36 0.39
N SER A 67 11.92 6.54 1.69
CA SER A 67 10.88 6.33 2.70
C SER A 67 9.85 7.47 2.67
N VAL A 68 8.57 7.11 2.63
CA VAL A 68 7.41 8.01 2.68
C VAL A 68 6.36 7.42 3.62
N ALA A 69 5.48 8.26 4.16
CA ALA A 69 4.27 7.81 4.82
C ALA A 69 3.10 7.89 3.83
N PHE A 70 2.57 6.72 3.45
CA PHE A 70 1.33 6.60 2.69
C PHE A 70 0.17 6.47 3.68
N GLU A 71 -0.66 7.51 3.72
CA GLU A 71 -1.74 7.68 4.68
C GLU A 71 -1.26 7.73 6.15
N GLY A 72 -0.62 6.74 6.72
CA GLY A 72 0.05 6.84 8.04
C GLY A 72 1.10 5.77 8.21
N VAL A 73 1.27 4.96 7.17
CA VAL A 73 2.06 3.77 7.15
C VAL A 73 3.32 4.07 6.36
N GLU A 74 4.46 3.68 6.88
CA GLU A 74 5.72 3.86 6.20
C GLU A 74 5.79 2.96 4.95
N PHE A 75 6.30 3.47 3.84
CA PHE A 75 6.49 2.75 2.59
C PHE A 75 7.81 3.16 1.96
N LEU A 76 8.46 2.22 1.27
CA LEU A 76 9.39 2.62 0.23
C LEU A 76 8.60 3.11 -0.99
N PHE A 77 9.02 4.24 -1.56
CA PHE A 77 8.38 4.83 -2.73
C PHE A 77 9.41 5.16 -3.79
N ALA A 78 9.14 4.73 -5.02
CA ALA A 78 9.91 5.12 -6.19
C ALA A 78 8.98 5.61 -7.31
N ALA A 79 9.38 6.71 -7.94
CA ALA A 79 8.67 7.31 -9.05
C ALA A 79 9.53 7.28 -10.31
N PHE A 80 8.90 7.03 -11.46
CA PHE A 80 9.59 6.94 -12.73
C PHE A 80 8.79 7.62 -13.85
N THR A 81 9.49 8.21 -14.79
CA THR A 81 8.95 8.65 -16.10
C THR A 81 9.47 7.78 -17.25
N ASN A 82 10.45 6.91 -16.99
CA ASN A 82 11.10 6.03 -17.95
C ASN A 82 10.84 4.55 -17.63
N VAL A 83 10.59 3.74 -18.65
CA VAL A 83 10.24 2.31 -18.52
C VAL A 83 11.44 1.48 -18.07
N GLU A 84 12.62 1.72 -18.65
CA GLU A 84 13.84 0.94 -18.38
C GLU A 84 14.27 1.08 -16.91
N SER A 85 14.34 2.30 -16.38
CA SER A 85 14.67 2.54 -14.96
C SER A 85 13.64 1.92 -14.01
N CYS A 86 12.36 1.91 -14.41
CA CYS A 86 11.31 1.25 -13.63
C CYS A 86 11.53 -0.28 -13.59
N ILE A 87 11.89 -0.90 -14.72
CA ILE A 87 12.20 -2.33 -14.79
C ILE A 87 13.42 -2.68 -13.93
N GLU A 88 14.48 -1.87 -13.96
CA GLU A 88 15.66 -2.05 -13.11
C GLU A 88 15.29 -2.00 -11.62
N CYS A 89 14.35 -1.12 -11.24
CA CYS A 89 13.85 -1.05 -9.88
C CYS A 89 13.13 -2.34 -9.45
N PHE A 90 12.30 -2.93 -10.32
CA PHE A 90 11.69 -4.24 -10.06
C PHE A 90 12.73 -5.34 -9.88
N GLU A 91 13.78 -5.37 -10.71
CA GLU A 91 14.85 -6.36 -10.63
C GLU A 91 15.59 -6.31 -9.28
N GLN A 92 15.76 -5.11 -8.72
CA GLN A 92 16.47 -4.88 -7.46
C GLN A 92 15.63 -5.10 -6.19
N ASN A 93 14.30 -5.16 -6.31
CA ASN A 93 13.38 -5.18 -5.15
C ASN A 93 12.40 -6.37 -5.20
N GLN A 94 12.85 -7.52 -5.71
CA GLN A 94 12.02 -8.73 -5.84
C GLN A 94 11.66 -9.38 -4.50
N ASP A 95 12.37 -9.01 -3.42
CA ASP A 95 12.10 -9.41 -2.04
C ASP A 95 10.93 -8.65 -1.40
N LYS A 96 10.39 -7.63 -2.08
CA LYS A 96 9.40 -6.72 -1.51
C LYS A 96 8.00 -6.96 -2.06
N ARG A 97 7.01 -6.68 -1.21
CA ARG A 97 5.63 -6.55 -1.63
C ARG A 97 5.43 -5.26 -2.43
N ILE A 98 5.16 -5.36 -3.74
CA ILE A 98 5.03 -4.19 -4.61
C ILE A 98 3.55 -3.87 -4.93
N PHE A 99 3.19 -2.61 -4.72
CA PHE A 99 1.98 -1.95 -5.20
C PHE A 99 2.37 -1.02 -6.35
N PHE A 100 1.96 -1.34 -7.57
CA PHE A 100 2.42 -0.67 -8.78
C PHE A 100 1.33 0.22 -9.38
N ILE A 101 1.57 1.52 -9.46
CA ILE A 101 0.68 2.50 -10.10
C ILE A 101 1.25 2.87 -11.47
N THR A 102 0.42 2.86 -12.51
CA THR A 102 0.85 3.35 -13.82
C THR A 102 -0.28 3.96 -14.63
N SER A 103 0.07 4.83 -15.60
CA SER A 103 -0.91 5.29 -16.58
C SER A 103 -1.28 4.19 -17.57
N GLY A 104 -2.45 4.29 -18.18
CA GLY A 104 -2.88 3.32 -19.20
C GLY A 104 -1.87 3.13 -20.35
N SER A 105 -1.25 4.21 -20.85
CA SER A 105 -0.29 4.13 -21.96
C SER A 105 1.05 3.53 -21.55
N MET A 106 1.54 3.85 -20.35
CA MET A 106 2.78 3.26 -19.84
C MET A 106 2.57 1.81 -19.43
N GLY A 107 1.42 1.50 -18.82
CA GLY A 107 1.00 0.16 -18.42
C GLY A 107 0.94 -0.82 -19.58
N GLU A 108 0.41 -0.39 -20.74
CA GLU A 108 0.34 -1.22 -21.96
C GLU A 108 1.72 -1.73 -22.39
N ILE A 109 2.77 -0.95 -22.13
CA ILE A 109 4.16 -1.26 -22.50
C ILE A 109 4.85 -2.11 -21.42
N ILE A 110 4.72 -1.72 -20.15
CA ILE A 110 5.54 -2.28 -19.07
C ILE A 110 4.94 -3.52 -18.42
N ILE A 111 3.61 -3.60 -18.27
CA ILE A 111 2.94 -4.70 -17.55
C ILE A 111 3.24 -6.07 -18.18
N PRO A 112 3.18 -6.25 -19.52
CA PRO A 112 3.56 -7.52 -20.13
C PRO A 112 4.99 -7.95 -19.79
N GLN A 113 5.91 -7.00 -19.69
CA GLN A 113 7.32 -7.27 -19.39
C GLN A 113 7.52 -7.63 -17.91
N ILE A 114 6.87 -6.90 -17.01
CA ILE A 114 6.92 -7.16 -15.56
C ILE A 114 6.32 -8.52 -15.26
N ILE A 115 5.12 -8.84 -15.75
CA ILE A 115 4.49 -10.14 -15.49
C ILE A 115 5.31 -11.27 -16.11
N SER A 116 5.91 -11.07 -17.29
CA SER A 116 6.76 -12.11 -17.89
C SER A 116 8.05 -12.40 -17.11
N LYS A 117 8.60 -11.43 -16.38
CA LYS A 117 9.92 -11.53 -15.72
C LYS A 117 9.82 -11.71 -14.21
N PHE A 118 8.79 -11.14 -13.59
CA PHE A 118 8.69 -10.90 -12.15
C PHE A 118 7.29 -11.28 -11.60
N ALA A 119 6.58 -12.23 -12.22
CA ALA A 119 5.25 -12.67 -11.77
C ALA A 119 5.23 -13.12 -10.29
N ASN A 120 6.35 -13.63 -9.78
CA ASN A 120 6.49 -14.06 -8.39
C ASN A 120 6.23 -12.92 -7.38
N ILE A 121 6.54 -11.67 -7.73
CA ILE A 121 6.27 -10.49 -6.88
C ILE A 121 4.75 -10.30 -6.68
N PHE A 122 3.97 -10.72 -7.68
CA PHE A 122 2.53 -10.56 -7.74
C PHE A 122 1.79 -11.88 -7.48
N THR A 123 2.43 -12.86 -6.84
CA THR A 123 1.82 -14.15 -6.53
C THR A 123 2.08 -14.52 -5.08
N ASN A 124 1.07 -15.03 -4.39
CA ASN A 124 1.21 -15.56 -3.05
C ASN A 124 2.04 -16.86 -3.11
N PRO A 125 3.19 -16.94 -2.40
CA PRO A 125 4.06 -18.12 -2.49
C PRO A 125 3.44 -19.39 -1.89
N GLU A 126 2.45 -19.26 -1.01
CA GLU A 126 1.78 -20.38 -0.34
C GLU A 126 0.59 -20.90 -1.15
N THR A 127 -0.22 -19.99 -1.72
CA THR A 127 -1.46 -20.34 -2.42
C THR A 127 -1.34 -20.35 -3.94
N ASP A 128 -0.24 -19.82 -4.49
CA ASP A 128 -0.04 -19.56 -5.93
C ASP A 128 -1.11 -18.61 -6.53
N GLU A 129 -1.88 -17.91 -5.68
CA GLU A 129 -2.88 -16.96 -6.12
C GLU A 129 -2.25 -15.61 -6.47
N SER A 130 -2.69 -15.02 -7.58
CA SER A 130 -2.22 -13.72 -8.02
C SER A 130 -2.79 -12.60 -7.17
N TYR A 131 -1.95 -11.62 -6.89
CA TYR A 131 -2.32 -10.38 -6.23
C TYR A 131 -2.72 -9.32 -7.25
N ASN A 132 -3.88 -8.68 -7.04
CA ASN A 132 -4.33 -7.54 -7.84
C ASN A 132 -3.62 -6.23 -7.45
N SER A 133 -2.28 -6.21 -7.39
CA SER A 133 -1.51 -5.06 -6.90
C SER A 133 -0.94 -4.15 -8.01
N ILE A 134 -1.49 -4.23 -9.23
CA ILE A 134 -1.19 -3.30 -10.32
C ILE A 134 -2.40 -2.40 -10.60
N TYR A 135 -2.26 -1.10 -10.38
CA TYR A 135 -3.31 -0.09 -10.52
C TYR A 135 -3.05 0.76 -11.76
N ILE A 136 -3.95 0.66 -12.74
CA ILE A 136 -3.89 1.42 -13.99
C ILE A 136 -4.83 2.62 -13.89
N PHE A 137 -4.26 3.83 -13.84
CA PHE A 137 -5.04 5.07 -13.87
C PHE A 137 -5.14 5.62 -15.30
N CYS A 138 -6.35 5.75 -15.84
CA CYS A 138 -6.54 6.21 -17.21
C CYS A 138 -7.94 6.81 -17.47
N LEU A 139 -8.01 7.80 -18.37
CA LEU A 139 -9.29 8.41 -18.76
C LEU A 139 -10.13 7.51 -19.67
N ASN A 140 -9.50 6.60 -20.43
CA ASN A 140 -10.19 5.73 -21.40
C ASN A 140 -10.12 4.26 -20.96
N LYS A 141 -10.92 3.91 -19.94
CA LYS A 141 -10.96 2.53 -19.39
C LYS A 141 -11.30 1.50 -20.45
N GLU A 142 -12.24 1.79 -21.34
CA GLU A 142 -12.67 0.82 -22.35
C GLU A 142 -11.51 0.44 -23.28
N TYR A 143 -10.71 1.42 -23.71
CA TYR A 143 -9.52 1.17 -24.51
C TYR A 143 -8.51 0.29 -23.75
N HIS A 144 -8.12 0.69 -22.53
CA HIS A 144 -7.08 -0.02 -21.79
C HIS A 144 -7.53 -1.40 -21.29
N SER A 145 -8.84 -1.60 -21.05
CA SER A 145 -9.41 -2.90 -20.65
C SER A 145 -9.19 -3.99 -21.69
N ARG A 146 -9.06 -3.63 -22.99
CA ARG A 146 -8.91 -4.61 -24.07
C ARG A 146 -7.61 -5.39 -23.97
N TRP A 147 -6.48 -4.71 -23.76
CA TRP A 147 -5.18 -5.38 -23.56
C TRP A 147 -5.00 -5.87 -22.12
N ALA A 148 -5.49 -5.11 -21.13
CA ALA A 148 -5.35 -5.45 -19.72
C ALA A 148 -6.09 -6.74 -19.34
N ARG A 149 -7.11 -7.15 -20.13
CA ARG A 149 -7.82 -8.42 -19.95
C ARG A 149 -6.89 -9.64 -19.89
N ALA A 150 -5.75 -9.61 -20.60
CA ALA A 150 -4.77 -10.69 -20.54
C ALA A 150 -4.10 -10.83 -19.16
N PHE A 151 -4.16 -9.78 -18.33
CA PHE A 151 -3.52 -9.66 -17.02
C PHE A 151 -4.52 -9.43 -15.89
N ARG A 152 -5.80 -9.77 -16.10
CA ARG A 152 -6.92 -9.45 -15.19
C ARG A 152 -6.79 -9.96 -13.74
N ASN A 153 -5.88 -10.90 -13.50
CA ASN A 153 -5.61 -11.44 -12.16
C ASN A 153 -4.56 -10.61 -11.39
N TYR A 154 -3.94 -9.64 -12.06
CA TYR A 154 -2.90 -8.77 -11.49
C TYR A 154 -3.32 -7.30 -11.50
N VAL A 155 -4.17 -6.90 -12.45
CA VAL A 155 -4.44 -5.50 -12.78
C VAL A 155 -5.85 -5.05 -12.41
N GLN A 156 -5.95 -3.82 -11.93
CA GLN A 156 -7.20 -3.09 -11.69
C GLN A 156 -7.14 -1.74 -12.44
N ILE A 157 -8.26 -1.29 -12.99
CA ILE A 157 -8.30 -0.09 -13.85
C ILE A 157 -9.26 0.96 -13.30
N PHE A 158 -8.79 2.19 -13.18
CA PHE A 158 -9.50 3.33 -12.59
C PHE A 158 -9.45 4.55 -13.50
N ASP A 159 -10.53 5.31 -13.52
CA ASP A 159 -10.71 6.60 -14.20
C ASP A 159 -10.86 7.77 -13.21
N PHE A 160 -11.03 7.46 -11.93
CA PHE A 160 -11.08 8.42 -10.85
C PHE A 160 -10.01 8.10 -9.81
N GLU A 161 -9.33 9.15 -9.34
CA GLU A 161 -8.25 9.03 -8.35
C GLU A 161 -8.76 8.54 -7.00
N THR A 162 -9.98 8.94 -6.62
CA THR A 162 -10.62 8.50 -5.36
C THR A 162 -10.84 7.01 -5.34
N ASP A 163 -11.29 6.44 -6.45
CA ASP A 163 -11.60 5.01 -6.55
C ASP A 163 -10.30 4.19 -6.50
N LEU A 164 -9.26 4.67 -7.18
CA LEU A 164 -7.92 4.07 -7.11
C LEU A 164 -7.38 4.10 -5.67
N LEU A 165 -7.39 5.28 -5.03
CA LEU A 165 -6.86 5.45 -3.68
C LEU A 165 -7.63 4.59 -2.67
N SER A 166 -8.96 4.64 -2.73
CA SER A 166 -9.82 3.83 -1.86
C SER A 166 -9.49 2.35 -2.04
N ARG A 167 -9.43 1.86 -3.27
CA ARG A 167 -9.11 0.46 -3.52
C ARG A 167 -7.70 0.08 -3.05
N MET A 168 -6.71 0.92 -3.30
CA MET A 168 -5.32 0.67 -2.88
C MET A 168 -5.17 0.66 -1.37
N ILE A 169 -5.86 1.56 -0.63
CA ILE A 169 -5.88 1.56 0.83
C ILE A 169 -6.45 0.25 1.37
N HIS A 170 -7.56 -0.24 0.77
CA HIS A 170 -8.15 -1.52 1.14
C HIS A 170 -7.20 -2.68 0.89
N ASP A 171 -6.64 -2.79 -0.32
CA ASP A 171 -5.75 -3.89 -0.69
C ASP A 171 -4.45 -3.89 0.17
N ILE A 172 -3.97 -2.72 0.61
CA ILE A 172 -2.86 -2.61 1.57
C ILE A 172 -3.29 -3.02 2.99
N ALA A 173 -4.49 -2.63 3.42
CA ALA A 173 -5.02 -3.04 4.73
C ALA A 173 -5.15 -4.58 4.82
N ASP A 174 -5.67 -5.21 3.76
CA ASP A 174 -5.77 -6.67 3.63
C ASP A 174 -4.39 -7.34 3.70
N TYR A 175 -3.38 -6.75 3.04
CA TYR A 175 -2.00 -7.24 3.09
C TYR A 175 -1.49 -7.25 4.54
N PHE A 176 -1.61 -6.14 5.25
CA PHE A 176 -1.13 -6.08 6.65
C PHE A 176 -1.95 -6.94 7.62
N LEU A 177 -3.25 -7.14 7.37
CA LEU A 177 -4.05 -8.09 8.12
C LEU A 177 -3.53 -9.52 7.93
N THR A 178 -3.22 -9.89 6.69
CA THR A 178 -2.70 -11.22 6.34
C THR A 178 -1.33 -11.46 6.98
N GLU A 179 -0.39 -10.52 6.82
CA GLU A 179 0.94 -10.60 7.45
C GLU A 179 0.84 -10.66 8.98
N GLY A 180 -0.04 -9.85 9.57
CA GLY A 180 -0.29 -9.85 11.01
C GLY A 180 -0.77 -11.20 11.51
N LYS A 181 -1.69 -11.87 10.79
CA LYS A 181 -2.16 -13.22 11.12
C LYS A 181 -1.04 -14.26 10.97
N GLN A 182 -0.27 -14.21 9.89
CA GLN A 182 0.85 -15.14 9.70
C GLN A 182 1.86 -15.07 10.84
N LEU A 183 2.20 -13.87 11.32
CA LEU A 183 3.08 -13.66 12.46
C LEU A 183 2.52 -14.21 13.78
N LEU A 184 1.20 -14.31 13.93
CA LEU A 184 0.55 -14.95 15.09
C LEU A 184 0.55 -16.48 14.98
N ASP A 185 0.55 -17.02 13.76
CA ASP A 185 0.57 -18.46 13.50
C ASP A 185 2.00 -19.05 13.54
N GLU A 186 3.05 -18.22 13.66
CA GLU A 186 4.43 -18.66 13.88
C GLU A 186 4.61 -19.40 15.22
N ASP A 187 5.62 -20.26 15.32
CA ASP A 187 5.97 -20.99 16.55
C ASP A 187 7.43 -20.71 16.95
N PRO A 188 7.70 -19.84 17.96
CA PRO A 188 6.71 -19.10 18.76
C PRO A 188 6.11 -17.88 18.02
N PRO A 189 4.90 -17.42 18.40
CA PRO A 189 4.28 -16.24 17.80
C PRO A 189 5.10 -14.96 17.98
N ASN A 190 5.16 -14.11 16.96
CA ASN A 190 5.83 -12.82 17.01
C ASN A 190 4.83 -11.68 17.31
N TYR A 191 4.35 -11.64 18.56
CA TYR A 191 3.35 -10.67 19.02
C TYR A 191 3.67 -9.20 18.73
N PRO A 192 4.91 -8.69 18.97
CA PRO A 192 5.22 -7.28 18.70
C PRO A 192 5.08 -6.91 17.22
N ALA A 193 5.59 -7.75 16.31
CA ALA A 193 5.49 -7.50 14.88
C ALA A 193 4.04 -7.65 14.39
N ALA A 194 3.34 -8.68 14.85
CA ALA A 194 1.92 -8.90 14.52
C ALA A 194 1.06 -7.70 14.94
N LYS A 195 1.21 -7.22 16.18
CA LYS A 195 0.49 -6.05 16.69
C LYS A 195 0.75 -4.81 15.84
N HIS A 196 1.99 -4.60 15.42
CA HIS A 196 2.35 -3.47 14.57
C HIS A 196 1.66 -3.53 13.20
N ARG A 197 1.67 -4.69 12.53
CA ARG A 197 0.97 -4.89 11.24
C ARG A 197 -0.54 -4.73 11.36
N LEU A 198 -1.14 -5.32 12.39
CA LEU A 198 -2.58 -5.20 12.64
C LEU A 198 -2.99 -3.76 12.96
N THR A 199 -2.14 -2.99 13.65
CA THR A 199 -2.38 -1.56 13.88
C THR A 199 -2.42 -0.77 12.57
N TRP A 200 -1.48 -1.01 11.66
CA TRP A 200 -1.50 -0.39 10.32
C TRP A 200 -2.72 -0.79 9.50
N SER A 201 -3.09 -2.08 9.52
CA SER A 201 -4.30 -2.57 8.85
C SER A 201 -5.55 -1.86 9.39
N HIS A 202 -5.69 -1.78 10.72
CA HIS A 202 -6.78 -1.08 11.38
C HIS A 202 -6.86 0.40 10.98
N GLU A 203 -5.75 1.13 11.03
CA GLU A 203 -5.70 2.53 10.61
C GLU A 203 -6.13 2.74 9.15
N LEU A 204 -5.71 1.85 8.25
CA LEU A 204 -6.05 1.93 6.83
C LEU A 204 -7.54 1.63 6.59
N TYR A 205 -8.11 0.60 7.22
CA TYR A 205 -9.56 0.34 7.13
C TYR A 205 -10.39 1.50 7.68
N GLN A 206 -9.96 2.13 8.79
CA GLN A 206 -10.66 3.32 9.30
C GLN A 206 -10.65 4.48 8.30
N ARG A 207 -9.57 4.66 7.53
CA ARG A 207 -9.50 5.69 6.49
C ARG A 207 -10.37 5.32 5.30
N TYR A 208 -10.34 4.06 4.90
CA TYR A 208 -11.20 3.54 3.84
C TYR A 208 -12.69 3.79 4.16
N ASP A 209 -13.13 3.44 5.37
CA ASP A 209 -14.51 3.65 5.82
C ASP A 209 -14.91 5.15 5.76
N LYS A 210 -14.00 6.04 6.19
CA LYS A 210 -14.19 7.51 6.10
C LYS A 210 -14.29 8.01 4.66
N MET A 211 -13.55 7.43 3.71
CA MET A 211 -13.68 7.78 2.29
C MET A 211 -15.06 7.37 1.73
N GLY A 212 -15.58 6.24 2.22
CA GLY A 212 -16.93 5.75 1.90
C GLY A 212 -18.05 6.71 2.29
N ASP A 213 -17.87 7.49 3.35
CA ASP A 213 -18.91 8.36 3.92
C ASP A 213 -19.01 9.74 3.27
N THR A 214 -18.05 10.11 2.42
CA THR A 214 -18.22 11.28 1.55
C THR A 214 -19.20 10.99 0.41
N ASP A 215 -20.25 11.82 0.28
CA ASP A 215 -21.39 11.70 -0.65
C ASP A 215 -21.06 11.52 -2.16
N ASN A 216 -19.78 11.56 -2.55
CA ASN A 216 -19.31 11.52 -3.93
C ASN A 216 -18.95 10.11 -4.45
N MET A 217 -19.11 9.05 -3.66
CA MET A 217 -18.74 7.70 -4.12
C MET A 217 -19.77 7.12 -5.10
N CYS A 218 -19.28 6.50 -6.17
CA CYS A 218 -20.08 5.90 -7.23
C CYS A 218 -21.00 4.80 -6.66
N ILE A 219 -22.21 4.66 -7.20
CA ILE A 219 -23.30 3.81 -6.65
C ILE A 219 -22.87 2.33 -6.53
N MET A 220 -21.90 1.88 -7.32
CA MET A 220 -21.43 0.48 -7.33
C MET A 220 -20.73 0.07 -6.04
N ASP A 221 -19.99 0.97 -5.38
CA ASP A 221 -19.29 0.62 -4.13
C ASP A 221 -20.21 0.66 -2.89
N ARG A 222 -21.41 1.26 -2.98
CA ARG A 222 -22.34 1.32 -1.83
C ARG A 222 -22.85 -0.05 -1.40
N MET A 223 -22.84 -1.05 -2.30
CA MET A 223 -23.26 -2.42 -1.98
C MET A 223 -22.14 -3.24 -1.32
N GLU A 224 -20.88 -2.78 -1.39
CA GLU A 224 -19.69 -3.38 -0.78
C GLU A 224 -19.27 -2.71 0.55
N LYS A 225 -20.15 -1.94 1.21
CA LYS A 225 -19.86 -1.38 2.55
C LYS A 225 -20.03 -2.36 3.72
N VAL A 226 -20.78 -3.45 3.54
CA VAL A 226 -20.97 -4.49 4.58
C VAL A 226 -19.68 -5.27 4.90
N PRO A 227 -18.82 -5.64 3.92
CA PRO A 227 -17.50 -6.21 4.13
C PRO A 227 -16.72 -5.44 5.19
N VAL A 228 -16.29 -4.20 4.94
CA VAL A 228 -15.25 -3.47 5.72
C VAL A 228 -15.44 -3.47 7.23
N ARG A 229 -16.68 -3.43 7.72
CA ARG A 229 -16.95 -3.48 9.16
C ARG A 229 -16.54 -4.82 9.78
N LYS A 230 -16.66 -5.90 9.02
CA LYS A 230 -16.25 -7.24 9.42
C LYS A 230 -14.73 -7.33 9.55
N GLU A 231 -13.96 -6.86 8.56
CA GLU A 231 -12.49 -6.89 8.65
C GLU A 231 -11.98 -5.98 9.77
N LEU A 232 -12.57 -4.79 9.94
CA LEU A 232 -12.21 -3.90 11.05
C LEU A 232 -12.48 -4.54 12.43
N ASN A 233 -13.62 -5.22 12.58
CA ASN A 233 -13.94 -5.94 13.82
C ASN A 233 -12.97 -7.11 14.05
N GLU A 234 -12.61 -7.85 13.00
CA GLU A 234 -11.63 -8.93 13.09
C GLU A 234 -10.26 -8.39 13.54
N VAL A 235 -9.81 -7.26 12.99
CA VAL A 235 -8.54 -6.65 13.39
C VAL A 235 -8.57 -6.23 14.87
N ASN A 236 -9.70 -5.68 15.35
CA ASN A 236 -9.86 -5.32 16.76
C ASN A 236 -9.80 -6.54 17.68
N GLU A 237 -10.51 -7.63 17.33
CA GLU A 237 -10.47 -8.88 18.09
C GLU A 237 -9.05 -9.43 18.18
N LEU A 238 -8.29 -9.40 17.08
CA LEU A 238 -6.90 -9.84 17.06
C LEU A 238 -6.00 -8.96 17.93
N LEU A 239 -6.15 -7.64 17.87
CA LEU A 239 -5.37 -6.71 18.70
C LEU A 239 -5.65 -6.89 20.20
N GLU A 240 -6.91 -7.08 20.58
CA GLU A 240 -7.30 -7.35 21.97
C GLU A 240 -6.67 -8.66 22.47
N ASN A 241 -6.72 -9.73 21.67
CA ASN A 241 -6.10 -11.01 22.03
C ASN A 241 -4.57 -10.89 22.23
N ILE A 242 -3.88 -10.12 21.37
CA ILE A 242 -2.43 -9.90 21.52
C ILE A 242 -2.12 -9.18 22.84
N ASP A 243 -2.91 -8.16 23.19
CA ASP A 243 -2.70 -7.39 24.42
C ASP A 243 -2.86 -8.27 25.68
N ASP A 244 -3.86 -9.15 25.69
CA ASP A 244 -4.10 -10.11 26.77
C ASP A 244 -2.94 -11.14 26.89
N GLU A 245 -2.50 -11.70 25.77
CA GLU A 245 -1.39 -12.67 25.73
C GLU A 245 -0.07 -12.05 26.19
N MET A 246 0.25 -10.85 25.69
CA MET A 246 1.46 -10.11 26.10
C MET A 246 1.44 -9.77 27.60
N ALA A 247 0.29 -9.39 28.16
CA ALA A 247 0.15 -9.12 29.60
C ALA A 247 0.32 -10.39 30.45
N SER A 248 -0.20 -11.52 30.00
CA SER A 248 -0.07 -12.80 30.72
C SER A 248 1.39 -13.28 30.80
N SER A 249 2.17 -13.05 29.73
CA SER A 249 3.58 -13.45 29.68
C SER A 249 4.49 -12.65 30.63
N SER A 250 4.13 -11.40 30.96
CA SER A 250 4.92 -10.58 31.87
C SER A 250 4.79 -10.97 33.34
N ASP A 251 3.71 -11.67 33.72
CA ASP A 251 3.45 -12.08 35.11
C ASP A 251 4.14 -13.39 35.49
N GLU A 252 4.66 -14.17 34.53
CA GLU A 252 5.32 -15.46 34.80
C GLU A 252 6.84 -15.35 35.07
N ASP A 253 7.45 -14.20 34.79
CA ASP A 253 8.89 -13.95 34.95
C ASP A 253 9.28 -13.27 36.28
N ASP A 254 8.31 -12.98 37.18
CA ASP A 254 8.48 -12.39 38.53
C ASP A 254 8.39 -13.43 39.67
#